data_AF-D6PPS8-F1
#
_entry.id   AF-D6PPS8-F1
#
_cell.length_a   1.000
_cell.length_b   1.000
_cell.length_c   1.000
_cell.angle_alpha   90.00
_cell.angle_beta   90.00
_cell.angle_gamma   90.00
#
_symmetry.space_group_name_H-M   'P 1'
#
loop_
_entity.id
_entity.type
_entity.pdbx_description
1 polymer ?
#
loop_
_entity_poly.entity_id
_entity_poly.type
_entity_poly.pdbx_seq_one_letter_code
_entity_poly.pdbx_strand_id
1 'polypeptide(L)'
;WTVQQAAELSVPAPTIESSLDARFLSGLKDERVQAAKVFKAGGFGDILTDQTVDKKQLIDDVRKALYASKICSYAQGMNLIRAKSMEKGWGLKLGELARIWKGGCIIRAIFLDRIKQAYDRNADLANLLVDPEFAKEIIERQSAWRRVVCLAINSGISTPGMSASLAYFDSYRRERLPANLVQAQRD
;
A
#
# COMPACT_ATOMS: atom_id res chain seq x y z
N TRP A 1 11.76 9.49 8.59
CA TRP A 1 10.81 10.52 9.06
C TRP A 1 9.35 10.14 8.91
N THR A 2 8.78 10.01 7.69
CA THR A 2 7.34 9.70 7.55
C THR A 2 6.89 8.45 8.29
N VAL A 3 7.64 7.34 8.19
CA VAL A 3 7.35 6.09 8.90
C VAL A 3 7.47 6.26 10.43
N GLN A 4 8.45 7.04 10.90
CA GLN A 4 8.59 7.36 12.33
C GLN A 4 7.38 8.16 12.84
N GLN A 5 6.94 9.18 12.10
CA GLN A 5 5.75 9.94 12.44
C GLN A 5 4.48 9.08 12.41
N ALA A 6 4.38 8.14 11.48
CA ALA A 6 3.27 7.19 11.43
C ALA A 6 3.22 6.33 12.70
N ALA A 7 4.35 5.82 13.16
CA ALA A 7 4.46 5.08 14.41
C ALA A 7 4.11 5.94 15.63
N GLU A 8 4.69 7.15 15.76
CA GLU A 8 4.42 8.08 16.87
C GLU A 8 2.93 8.45 16.97
N LEU A 9 2.25 8.59 15.83
CA LEU A 9 0.83 8.96 15.77
C LEU A 9 -0.11 7.74 15.78
N SER A 10 0.41 6.52 15.89
CA SER A 10 -0.39 5.29 15.78
C SER A 10 -1.23 5.23 14.48
N VAL A 11 -0.68 5.74 13.37
CA VAL A 11 -1.33 5.71 12.05
C VAL A 11 -0.71 4.58 11.21
N PRO A 12 -1.49 3.58 10.77
CA PRO A 12 -0.95 2.52 9.93
C PRO A 12 -0.57 3.05 8.53
N ALA A 13 0.70 2.89 8.16
CA ALA A 13 1.23 3.27 6.84
C ALA A 13 2.09 2.15 6.19
N PRO A 14 1.60 0.89 6.15
CA PRO A 14 2.42 -0.26 5.77
C PRO A 14 2.92 -0.21 4.31
N THR A 15 2.21 0.48 3.41
CA THR A 15 2.67 0.65 2.02
C THR A 15 3.91 1.56 1.94
N ILE A 16 3.94 2.62 2.75
CA ILE A 16 5.07 3.56 2.81
C ILE A 16 6.24 2.90 3.53
N GLU A 17 5.97 2.19 4.63
CA GLU A 17 6.96 1.41 5.39
C GLU A 17 7.64 0.34 4.55
N SER A 18 6.87 -0.49 3.85
CA SER A 18 7.41 -1.53 2.96
C SER A 18 8.31 -0.96 1.85
N SER A 19 8.07 0.29 1.42
CA SER A 19 8.93 0.98 0.47
C SER A 19 10.27 1.42 1.09
N LEU A 20 10.29 1.73 2.38
CA LEU A 20 11.50 2.01 3.14
C LEU A 20 12.32 0.73 3.34
N ASP A 21 11.66 -0.36 3.77
CA ASP A 21 12.31 -1.66 3.96
C ASP A 21 12.92 -2.19 2.65
N ALA A 22 12.21 -2.05 1.53
CA ALA A 22 12.73 -2.42 0.22
C ALA A 22 14.04 -1.68 -0.12
N ARG A 23 14.18 -0.40 0.28
CA ARG A 23 15.43 0.35 0.11
C ARG A 23 16.54 -0.19 1.00
N PHE A 24 16.26 -0.43 2.28
CA PHE A 24 17.23 -1.00 3.21
C PHE A 24 17.74 -2.36 2.72
N LEU A 25 16.83 -3.27 2.38
CA LEU A 25 17.16 -4.59 1.81
C LEU A 25 17.97 -4.46 0.52
N SER A 26 17.63 -3.50 -0.34
CA SER A 26 18.40 -3.28 -1.58
C SER A 26 19.85 -2.86 -1.31
N GLY A 27 20.10 -2.09 -0.24
CA GLY A 27 21.43 -1.66 0.18
C GLY A 27 22.31 -2.81 0.68
N LEU A 28 21.73 -3.88 1.22
CA LEU A 28 22.43 -5.08 1.70
C LEU A 28 22.85 -6.00 0.54
N LYS A 29 23.50 -5.45 -0.49
CA LYS A 29 23.81 -6.18 -1.72
C LYS A 29 24.69 -7.40 -1.48
N ASP A 30 25.78 -7.24 -0.73
CA ASP A 30 26.74 -8.32 -0.50
C ASP A 30 26.12 -9.45 0.31
N GLU A 31 25.38 -9.13 1.38
CA GLU A 31 24.61 -10.11 2.15
C GLU A 31 23.61 -10.88 1.28
N ARG A 32 22.84 -10.18 0.44
CA ARG A 32 21.88 -10.83 -0.47
C ARG A 32 22.55 -11.74 -1.49
N VAL A 33 23.73 -11.37 -2.00
CA VAL A 33 24.50 -12.22 -2.93
C VAL A 33 25.00 -13.47 -2.21
N GLN A 34 25.50 -13.37 -0.97
CA GLN A 34 25.91 -14.55 -0.22
C GLN A 34 24.72 -15.43 0.16
N ALA A 35 23.61 -14.84 0.61
CA ALA A 35 22.38 -15.55 0.90
C ALA A 35 21.89 -16.35 -0.32
N ALA A 36 21.88 -15.75 -1.51
CA ALA A 36 21.50 -16.44 -2.75
C ALA A 36 22.35 -17.69 -3.03
N LYS A 37 23.66 -17.65 -2.74
CA LYS A 37 24.53 -18.83 -2.87
C LYS A 37 24.20 -19.91 -1.84
N VAL A 38 23.97 -19.52 -0.58
CA VAL A 38 23.62 -20.45 0.50
C VAL A 38 22.33 -21.20 0.16
N PHE A 39 21.27 -20.48 -0.22
CA PHE A 39 20.00 -21.10 -0.57
C PHE A 39 20.10 -21.97 -1.83
N LYS A 40 20.82 -21.50 -2.87
CA LYS A 40 21.05 -22.30 -4.07
C LYS A 40 21.83 -23.59 -3.78
N ALA A 41 22.85 -23.54 -2.92
CA ALA A 41 23.59 -24.72 -2.49
C ALA A 41 22.72 -25.68 -1.66
N GLY A 42 21.76 -25.16 -0.90
CA GLY A 42 20.75 -25.94 -0.17
C GLY A 42 19.62 -26.53 -1.04
N GLY A 43 19.71 -26.43 -2.37
CA GLY A 43 18.69 -26.95 -3.30
C GLY A 43 17.49 -26.02 -3.48
N PHE A 44 17.50 -24.82 -2.89
CA PHE A 44 16.43 -23.84 -3.05
C PHE A 44 16.76 -22.88 -4.21
N GLY A 45 16.28 -23.23 -5.40
CA GLY A 45 16.43 -22.46 -6.63
C GLY A 45 15.27 -21.50 -6.89
N ASP A 46 15.19 -20.98 -8.12
CA ASP A 46 14.09 -20.11 -8.56
C ASP A 46 12.75 -20.88 -8.55
N ILE A 47 11.73 -20.31 -7.91
CA ILE A 47 10.41 -20.93 -7.67
C ILE A 47 9.43 -20.62 -8.82
N LEU A 48 9.91 -20.43 -10.06
CA LEU A 48 9.03 -20.01 -11.16
C LEU A 48 7.83 -20.98 -11.26
N THR A 49 6.62 -20.44 -11.12
CA THR A 49 5.41 -21.26 -11.07
C THR A 49 5.15 -21.95 -12.41
N ASP A 50 4.68 -23.20 -12.37
CA ASP A 50 4.22 -23.93 -13.56
C ASP A 50 2.85 -23.45 -14.06
N GLN A 51 2.25 -22.44 -13.42
CA GLN A 51 0.98 -21.87 -13.85
C GLN A 51 1.13 -21.24 -15.25
N THR A 52 0.23 -21.61 -16.15
CA THR A 52 0.15 -20.96 -17.47
C THR A 52 -0.30 -19.50 -17.28
N VAL A 53 0.56 -18.57 -17.68
CA VAL A 53 0.31 -17.12 -17.57
C VAL A 53 -0.08 -16.55 -18.93
N ASP A 54 -1.31 -16.04 -19.05
CA ASP A 54 -1.65 -15.14 -20.15
C ASP A 54 -0.98 -13.78 -19.91
N LYS A 55 0.02 -13.46 -20.73
CA LYS A 55 0.79 -12.22 -20.66
C LYS A 55 -0.08 -10.97 -20.76
N LYS A 56 -1.10 -10.96 -21.62
CA LYS A 56 -1.98 -9.80 -21.80
C LYS A 56 -2.84 -9.59 -20.56
N GLN A 57 -3.38 -10.68 -20.01
CA GLN A 57 -4.14 -10.63 -18.76
C GLN A 57 -3.26 -10.18 -17.60
N LEU A 58 -2.04 -10.71 -17.48
CA LEU A 58 -1.12 -10.32 -16.41
C LEU A 58 -0.77 -8.83 -16.46
N ILE A 59 -0.52 -8.27 -17.65
CA ILE A 59 -0.25 -6.83 -17.79
C ILE A 59 -1.45 -5.99 -17.33
N ASP A 60 -2.67 -6.38 -17.70
CA ASP A 60 -3.89 -5.70 -17.24
C ASP A 60 -4.06 -5.80 -15.72
N ASP A 61 -3.79 -6.99 -15.17
CA ASP A 61 -3.92 -7.24 -13.75
C ASP A 61 -2.90 -6.46 -12.93
N VAL A 62 -1.63 -6.42 -13.37
CA VAL A 62 -0.57 -5.62 -12.73
C VAL A 62 -0.90 -4.14 -12.76
N ARG A 63 -1.44 -3.62 -13.87
CA ARG A 63 -1.91 -2.23 -13.95
C ARG A 63 -3.02 -1.96 -12.93
N LYS A 64 -4.00 -2.85 -12.80
CA LYS A 64 -5.09 -2.73 -11.82
C LYS A 64 -4.58 -2.83 -10.37
N ALA A 65 -3.67 -3.77 -10.10
CA ALA A 65 -3.03 -3.99 -8.80
C ALA A 65 -2.22 -2.78 -8.35
N LEU A 66 -1.41 -2.22 -9.25
CA LEU A 66 -0.61 -1.01 -9.00
C LEU A 66 -1.52 0.17 -8.67
N TYR A 67 -2.61 0.34 -9.42
CA TYR A 67 -3.56 1.41 -9.19
C TYR A 67 -4.26 1.28 -7.83
N ALA A 68 -4.76 0.09 -7.47
CA ALA A 68 -5.38 -0.15 -6.17
C ALA A 68 -4.39 0.04 -5.00
N SER A 69 -3.14 -0.42 -5.17
CA SER A 69 -2.07 -0.22 -4.19
C SER A 69 -1.73 1.27 -4.01
N LYS A 70 -1.75 2.05 -5.11
CA LYS A 70 -1.57 3.49 -5.07
C LYS A 70 -2.67 4.16 -4.24
N ILE A 71 -3.95 3.81 -4.42
CA ILE A 71 -5.04 4.35 -3.59
C ILE A 71 -4.76 4.11 -2.11
N CYS A 72 -4.34 2.90 -1.72
CA CYS A 72 -4.01 2.57 -0.34
C CYS A 72 -2.85 3.42 0.21
N SER A 73 -1.79 3.61 -0.58
CA SER A 73 -0.64 4.44 -0.19
C SER A 73 -1.05 5.90 0.08
N TYR A 74 -1.88 6.48 -0.80
CA TYR A 74 -2.39 7.84 -0.59
C TYR A 74 -3.38 7.91 0.57
N ALA A 75 -4.26 6.91 0.74
CA ALA A 75 -5.16 6.83 1.89
C ALA A 75 -4.39 6.89 3.22
N GLN A 76 -3.34 6.08 3.35
CA GLN A 76 -2.45 6.05 4.52
C GLN A 76 -1.77 7.41 4.74
N GLY A 77 -1.20 8.00 3.67
CA GLY A 77 -0.53 9.30 3.75
C GLY A 77 -1.48 10.46 4.14
N MET A 78 -2.68 10.49 3.57
CA MET A 78 -3.67 11.52 3.91
C MET A 78 -4.16 11.39 5.35
N ASN A 79 -4.36 10.16 5.85
CA ASN A 79 -4.71 9.92 7.25
C ASN A 79 -3.58 10.35 8.20
N LEU A 80 -2.32 10.12 7.82
CA LEU A 80 -1.17 10.57 8.61
C LEU A 80 -1.13 12.10 8.73
N ILE A 81 -1.36 12.81 7.62
CA ILE A 81 -1.42 14.26 7.61
C ILE A 81 -2.60 14.76 8.44
N ARG A 82 -3.76 14.12 8.36
CA ARG A 82 -4.91 14.45 9.19
C ARG A 82 -4.58 14.31 10.67
N ALA A 83 -4.01 13.17 11.07
CA ALA A 83 -3.62 12.91 12.47
C ALA A 83 -2.64 13.97 12.98
N LYS A 84 -1.62 14.31 12.19
CA LYS A 84 -0.67 15.38 12.55
C LYS A 84 -1.33 16.75 12.65
N SER A 85 -2.25 17.06 11.71
CA SER A 85 -3.01 18.31 11.75
C SER A 85 -3.87 18.42 13.00
N MET A 86 -4.46 17.32 13.47
CA MET A 86 -5.24 17.27 14.70
C MET A 86 -4.33 17.45 15.93
N GLU A 87 -3.22 16.69 16.00
CA GLU A 87 -2.23 16.78 17.09
C GLU A 87 -1.70 18.21 17.27
N LYS A 88 -1.48 18.93 16.16
CA LYS A 88 -0.89 20.27 16.16
C LYS A 88 -1.90 21.42 16.07
N GLY A 89 -3.20 21.13 15.93
CA GLY A 89 -4.24 22.16 15.75
C GLY A 89 -4.08 23.00 14.48
N TRP A 90 -3.48 22.46 13.42
CA TRP A 90 -3.15 23.23 12.20
C TRP A 90 -4.34 23.52 11.28
N GLY A 91 -5.46 22.81 11.43
CA GLY A 91 -6.62 22.98 10.55
C GLY A 91 -6.31 22.76 9.05
N LEU A 92 -5.43 21.81 8.73
CA LEU A 92 -5.01 21.54 7.36
C LEU A 92 -6.20 21.08 6.49
N LYS A 93 -6.33 21.69 5.31
CA LYS A 93 -7.34 21.33 4.31
C LYS A 93 -6.77 20.28 3.35
N LEU A 94 -7.12 19.02 3.56
CA LEU A 94 -6.56 17.89 2.79
C LEU A 94 -6.81 17.99 1.28
N GLY A 95 -7.98 18.50 0.85
CA GLY A 95 -8.26 18.77 -0.56
C GLY A 95 -7.32 19.81 -1.18
N GLU A 96 -6.96 20.87 -0.44
CA GLU A 96 -6.03 21.89 -0.90
C GLU A 96 -4.60 21.37 -1.01
N LEU A 97 -4.18 20.49 -0.10
CA LEU A 97 -2.89 19.78 -0.20
C LEU A 97 -2.83 18.93 -1.48
N ALA A 98 -3.89 18.18 -1.77
CA ALA A 98 -3.98 17.41 -3.00
C ALA A 98 -3.91 18.30 -4.24
N ARG A 99 -4.56 19.48 -4.21
CA ARG A 99 -4.53 20.46 -5.31
C ARG A 99 -3.11 20.97 -5.59
N ILE A 100 -2.35 21.37 -4.57
CA ILE A 100 -0.99 21.91 -4.78
C ILE A 100 0.00 20.85 -5.26
N TRP A 101 -0.23 19.57 -4.96
CA TRP A 101 0.60 18.47 -5.48
C TRP A 101 0.35 18.17 -6.96
N LYS A 102 -0.70 18.71 -7.59
CA LYS A 102 -1.01 18.45 -9.01
C LYS A 102 0.08 18.92 -9.98
N GLY A 103 0.92 19.87 -9.59
CA GLY A 103 1.99 20.43 -10.42
C GLY A 103 3.30 20.62 -9.64
N GLY A 104 4.42 20.71 -10.35
CA GLY A 104 5.73 21.04 -9.79
C GLY A 104 6.42 19.93 -8.95
N CYS A 105 5.66 19.05 -8.29
CA CYS A 105 6.22 17.99 -7.46
C CYS A 105 6.45 16.65 -8.20
N ILE A 106 7.21 15.75 -7.57
CA ILE A 106 7.54 14.42 -8.11
C ILE A 106 6.29 13.52 -8.23
N ILE A 107 5.35 13.63 -7.30
CA ILE A 107 4.16 12.76 -7.24
C ILE A 107 2.98 13.27 -8.09
N ARG A 108 3.21 14.30 -8.91
CA ARG A 108 2.18 14.94 -9.75
C ARG A 108 1.49 13.90 -10.65
N ALA A 109 0.17 13.90 -10.65
CA ALA A 109 -0.64 13.01 -11.48
C ALA A 109 -2.08 13.50 -11.56
N ILE A 110 -2.80 13.12 -12.62
CA ILE A 110 -4.26 13.29 -12.73
C ILE A 110 -4.99 12.68 -11.51
N PHE A 111 -4.40 11.63 -10.92
CA PHE A 111 -4.86 11.00 -9.68
C PHE A 111 -5.10 11.98 -8.52
N LEU A 112 -4.29 13.04 -8.39
CA LEU A 112 -4.43 14.02 -7.32
C LEU A 112 -5.67 14.89 -7.45
N ASP A 113 -6.15 15.10 -8.68
CA ASP A 113 -7.41 15.81 -8.91
C ASP A 113 -8.60 15.03 -8.32
N ARG A 114 -8.53 13.71 -8.38
CA ARG A 114 -9.55 12.82 -7.83
C ARG A 114 -9.53 12.78 -6.31
N ILE A 115 -8.34 12.87 -5.71
CA ILE A 115 -8.21 13.05 -4.25
C ILE A 115 -8.83 14.38 -3.83
N LYS A 116 -8.56 15.47 -4.56
CA LYS A 116 -9.19 16.77 -4.30
C LYS A 116 -10.72 16.64 -4.37
N GLN A 117 -11.25 16.05 -5.44
CA GLN A 117 -12.70 15.85 -5.62
C GLN A 117 -13.33 15.03 -4.49
N ALA A 118 -12.63 14.01 -3.98
CA ALA A 118 -13.10 13.24 -2.82
C ALA A 118 -13.25 14.12 -1.56
N TYR A 119 -12.30 15.02 -1.30
CA TYR A 119 -12.40 15.97 -0.19
C TYR A 119 -13.34 17.15 -0.47
N ASP A 120 -13.59 17.51 -1.73
CA ASP A 120 -14.63 18.48 -2.10
C ASP A 120 -16.03 17.90 -1.81
N ARG A 121 -16.23 16.59 -2.06
CA ARG A 121 -17.46 15.88 -1.71
C ARG A 121 -17.65 15.74 -0.21
N ASN A 122 -16.58 15.47 0.53
CA ASN A 122 -16.60 15.32 1.98
C ASN A 122 -15.30 15.82 2.59
N ALA A 123 -15.33 17.02 3.19
CA ALA A 123 -14.15 17.61 3.83
C ALA A 123 -13.68 16.80 5.05
N ASP A 124 -14.61 16.10 5.73
CA ASP A 124 -14.37 15.30 6.93
C ASP A 124 -14.17 13.81 6.60
N LEU A 125 -13.81 13.50 5.34
CA LEU A 125 -13.60 12.13 4.88
C LEU A 125 -12.58 11.39 5.76
N ALA A 126 -13.06 10.35 6.44
CA ALA A 126 -12.26 9.56 7.37
C ALA A 126 -11.14 8.77 6.67
N ASN A 127 -11.31 8.41 5.40
CA ASN A 127 -10.31 7.70 4.61
C ASN A 127 -10.68 7.79 3.12
N LEU A 128 -9.69 7.90 2.23
CA LEU A 128 -9.95 7.82 0.79
C LEU A 128 -10.60 6.49 0.36
N LEU A 129 -10.39 5.40 1.09
CA LEU A 129 -11.00 4.10 0.82
C LEU A 129 -12.54 4.09 0.97
N VAL A 130 -13.12 5.05 1.70
CA VAL A 130 -14.58 5.15 1.90
C VAL A 130 -15.22 6.26 1.06
N ASP A 131 -14.44 6.94 0.22
CA ASP A 131 -15.02 7.78 -0.83
C ASP A 131 -15.73 6.88 -1.87
N PRO A 132 -16.96 7.21 -2.33
CA PRO A 132 -17.72 6.34 -3.22
C PRO A 132 -17.01 5.98 -4.54
N GLU A 133 -16.24 6.91 -5.12
CA GLU A 133 -15.55 6.64 -6.40
C GLU A 133 -14.33 5.75 -6.20
N PHE A 134 -13.50 6.04 -5.19
CA PHE A 134 -12.36 5.18 -4.87
C PHE A 134 -12.79 3.78 -4.39
N ALA A 135 -13.87 3.69 -3.61
CA ALA A 135 -14.43 2.41 -3.19
C ALA A 135 -14.87 1.58 -4.40
N LYS A 136 -15.62 2.18 -5.34
CA LYS A 136 -16.02 1.53 -6.59
C LYS A 136 -14.81 0.99 -7.36
N GLU A 137 -13.77 1.81 -7.51
CA GLU A 137 -12.60 1.41 -8.27
C GLU A 137 -11.80 0.28 -7.64
N ILE A 138 -11.71 0.24 -6.31
CA ILE A 138 -11.09 -0.88 -5.61
C ILE A 138 -11.92 -2.14 -5.79
N ILE A 139 -13.24 -2.07 -5.68
CA ILE A 139 -14.13 -3.21 -5.91
C ILE A 139 -13.92 -3.81 -7.31
N GLU A 140 -13.81 -2.96 -8.34
CA GLU A 140 -13.56 -3.40 -9.72
C GLU A 140 -12.18 -4.04 -9.93
N ARG A 141 -11.19 -3.72 -9.08
CA ARG A 141 -9.78 -4.08 -9.28
C ARG A 141 -9.27 -5.14 -8.31
N GLN A 142 -9.98 -5.39 -7.21
CA GLN A 142 -9.49 -6.27 -6.13
C GLN A 142 -9.22 -7.70 -6.61
N SER A 143 -10.00 -8.25 -7.55
CA SER A 143 -9.75 -9.60 -8.09
C SER A 143 -8.42 -9.67 -8.85
N ALA A 144 -8.16 -8.68 -9.72
CA ALA A 144 -6.90 -8.57 -10.44
C ALA A 144 -5.72 -8.39 -9.48
N TRP A 145 -5.90 -7.53 -8.48
CA TRP A 145 -4.90 -7.28 -7.47
C TRP A 145 -4.52 -8.54 -6.68
N ARG A 146 -5.50 -9.34 -6.26
CA ARG A 146 -5.28 -10.63 -5.59
C ARG A 146 -4.54 -11.61 -6.49
N ARG A 147 -4.93 -11.72 -7.77
CA ARG A 147 -4.23 -12.60 -8.73
C ARG A 147 -2.76 -12.25 -8.83
N VAL A 148 -2.40 -10.97 -8.91
CA VAL A 148 -1.00 -10.53 -8.97
C VAL A 148 -0.24 -10.88 -7.70
N VAL A 149 -0.81 -10.60 -6.52
CA VAL A 149 -0.14 -10.89 -5.24
C VAL A 149 0.04 -12.40 -5.05
N CYS A 150 -0.99 -13.21 -5.33
CA CYS A 150 -0.90 -14.66 -5.24
C CYS A 150 0.12 -15.24 -6.24
N LEU A 151 0.09 -14.78 -7.50
CA LEU A 151 1.06 -15.21 -8.51
C LEU A 151 2.48 -14.87 -8.11
N ALA A 152 2.71 -13.66 -7.60
CA ALA A 152 4.03 -13.22 -7.15
C ALA A 152 4.54 -14.09 -5.99
N ILE A 153 3.70 -14.35 -4.98
CA ILE A 153 4.04 -15.25 -3.86
C ILE A 153 4.38 -16.66 -4.37
N ASN A 154 3.53 -17.24 -5.21
CA ASN A 154 3.74 -18.58 -5.77
C ASN A 154 4.98 -18.68 -6.66
N SER A 155 5.44 -17.55 -7.21
CA SER A 155 6.62 -17.47 -8.08
C SER A 155 7.89 -17.06 -7.34
N GLY A 156 7.84 -16.87 -6.01
CA GLY A 156 8.98 -16.35 -5.23
C GLY A 156 9.35 -14.90 -5.53
N ILE A 157 8.45 -14.12 -6.12
CA ILE A 157 8.67 -12.71 -6.49
C ILE A 157 8.18 -11.81 -5.36
N SER A 158 9.10 -11.02 -4.79
CA SER A 158 8.77 -10.06 -3.74
C SER A 158 8.00 -8.86 -4.28
N THR A 159 6.82 -8.61 -3.72
CA THR A 159 5.94 -7.47 -4.07
C THR A 159 5.48 -6.70 -2.82
N PRO A 160 6.41 -6.25 -1.95
CA PRO A 160 6.09 -5.87 -0.57
C PRO A 160 5.08 -4.72 -0.49
N GLY A 161 5.20 -3.71 -1.37
CA GLY A 161 4.24 -2.60 -1.45
C GLY A 161 2.83 -3.01 -1.87
N MET A 162 2.68 -3.94 -2.82
CA MET A 162 1.37 -4.45 -3.24
C MET A 162 0.74 -5.36 -2.19
N SER A 163 1.53 -6.26 -1.60
CA SER A 163 1.09 -7.17 -0.54
C SER A 163 0.67 -6.41 0.72
N ALA A 164 1.48 -5.45 1.17
CA ALA A 164 1.18 -4.58 2.31
C ALA A 164 -0.08 -3.75 2.08
N SER A 165 -0.25 -3.21 0.87
CA SER A 165 -1.45 -2.47 0.50
C SER A 165 -2.70 -3.35 0.54
N LEU A 166 -2.60 -4.61 0.08
CA LEU A 166 -3.72 -5.55 0.06
C LEU A 166 -4.11 -5.96 1.48
N ALA A 167 -3.12 -6.26 2.32
CA ALA A 167 -3.32 -6.54 3.74
C ALA A 167 -3.96 -5.36 4.48
N TYR A 168 -3.53 -4.13 4.19
CA TYR A 168 -4.13 -2.91 4.70
C TYR A 168 -5.61 -2.80 4.31
N PHE A 169 -5.92 -2.94 3.02
CA PHE A 169 -7.31 -2.90 2.54
C PHE A 169 -8.18 -3.98 3.19
N ASP A 170 -7.71 -5.23 3.23
CA ASP A 170 -8.44 -6.34 3.81
C ASP A 170 -8.66 -6.22 5.31
N SER A 171 -7.75 -5.53 6.02
CA SER A 171 -7.92 -5.22 7.44
C SER A 171 -8.90 -4.06 7.63
N TYR A 172 -8.74 -2.99 6.86
CA TYR A 172 -9.52 -1.76 7.02
C TYR A 172 -11.02 -1.93 6.72
N ARG A 173 -11.38 -2.85 5.82
CA ARG A 173 -12.77 -3.11 5.44
C ARG A 173 -13.52 -4.08 6.36
N ARG A 174 -12.86 -4.65 7.36
CA ARG A 174 -13.47 -5.67 8.25
C ARG A 174 -13.99 -5.03 9.52
N GLU A 175 -15.21 -5.40 9.90
CA GLU A 175 -15.79 -5.03 11.20
C GLU A 175 -15.02 -5.68 12.37
N ARG A 176 -14.54 -6.92 12.18
CA ARG A 176 -13.80 -7.68 13.20
C ARG A 176 -12.42 -8.09 12.70
N LEU A 177 -11.41 -7.75 13.48
CA LEU A 177 -10.02 -8.17 13.30
C LEU A 177 -9.62 -9.21 14.36
N PRO A 178 -8.63 -10.07 14.09
CA PRO A 178 -8.17 -11.09 15.03
C PRO A 178 -7.41 -10.52 16.26
N ALA A 179 -7.48 -9.21 16.51
CA ALA A 179 -6.85 -8.56 17.65
C ALA A 179 -7.44 -9.02 19.00
N ASN A 180 -8.61 -9.65 19.00
CA ASN A 180 -9.18 -10.31 20.19
C ASN A 180 -8.25 -11.42 20.72
N LEU A 181 -7.61 -12.20 19.84
CA LEU A 181 -6.64 -13.21 20.25
C LEU A 181 -5.37 -12.56 20.82
N VAL A 182 -4.92 -11.47 20.21
CA VAL A 182 -3.75 -10.71 20.70
C VAL A 182 -4.01 -10.13 22.09
N GLN A 183 -5.23 -9.65 22.37
CA GLN A 183 -5.60 -9.22 23.72
C GLN A 183 -5.60 -10.39 24.71
N ALA A 184 -6.17 -11.54 24.33
CA ALA A 184 -6.19 -12.73 25.17
C ALA A 184 -4.79 -13.31 25.48
N GLN A 185 -3.80 -13.08 24.60
CA GLN A 185 -2.41 -13.48 24.84
C GLN A 185 -1.65 -12.51 25.76
N ARG A 186 -2.16 -11.30 25.98
CA ARG A 186 -1.52 -10.25 26.79
C ARG A 186 -2.04 -10.20 28.23
N ASP A 187 -3.27 -10.66 28.44
CA ASP A 187 -3.90 -10.85 29.76
C ASP A 187 -3.30 -12.07 30.47
#